data_AF-A0A364NQA0-F1
#
_entry.id   AF-A0A364NQA0-F1
#
_cell.length_a   1.000
_cell.length_b   1.000
_cell.length_c   1.000
_cell.angle_alpha   90.00
_cell.angle_beta   90.00
_cell.angle_gamma   90.00
#
_symmetry.space_group_name_H-M   'P 1'
#
loop_
_entity.id
_entity.type
_entity.pdbx_description
1 polymer ?
#
loop_
_entity_poly.entity_id
_entity_poly.type
_entity_poly.pdbx_seq_one_letter_code
_entity_poly.pdbx_strand_id
1 'polypeptide(L)' 'MLTCHKATHLMSARLDRPLPLGKKMSLTFHLMMCKSCHRCDKQLELIHQAGQGWHQKRIEEGLIEPDSNA' A
#
# COMPACT_ATOMS: atom_id res chain seq x y z
N MET A 1 -1.26 -11.37 -18.48
CA MET A 1 -0.71 -10.10 -17.97
C MET A 1 -1.77 -9.34 -17.19
N LEU A 2 -1.41 -8.80 -16.03
CA LEU A 2 -2.25 -7.85 -15.28
C LEU A 2 -2.28 -6.50 -16.02
N THR A 3 -3.42 -5.81 -16.08
CA THR A 3 -3.48 -4.44 -16.63
C THR A 3 -2.96 -3.43 -15.61
N CYS A 4 -2.42 -2.28 -16.05
CA CYS A 4 -1.95 -1.24 -15.13
C CYS A 4 -3.04 -0.79 -14.14
N HIS A 5 -4.28 -0.67 -14.60
CA HIS A 5 -5.43 -0.35 -13.74
C HIS A 5 -5.67 -1.40 -12.64
N LYS A 6 -5.59 -2.70 -12.99
CA LYS A 6 -5.69 -3.77 -11.98
C LYS A 6 -4.46 -3.78 -11.07
N ALA A 7 -3.28 -3.42 -11.59
CA ALA A 7 -2.06 -3.31 -10.80
C ALA A 7 -2.20 -2.24 -9.71
N THR A 8 -2.59 -1.02 -10.07
CA THR A 8 -2.78 0.08 -9.10
C THR A 8 -3.84 -0.26 -8.06
N HIS A 9 -4.92 -0.93 -8.45
CA HIS A 9 -5.92 -1.41 -7.50
C HIS A 9 -5.33 -2.43 -6.49
N LEU A 10 -4.51 -3.38 -6.95
CA LEU A 10 -3.83 -4.32 -6.05
C LEU A 10 -2.75 -3.65 -5.19
N MET A 11 -2.04 -2.64 -5.70
CA MET A 11 -1.08 -1.86 -4.92
C MET A 11 -1.76 -1.21 -3.72
N SER A 12 -2.86 -0.49 -3.94
CA SER A 12 -3.66 0.13 -2.88
C SER A 12 -4.20 -0.92 -1.91
N ALA A 13 -4.82 -1.98 -2.44
CA ALA A 13 -5.42 -3.02 -1.60
C ALA A 13 -4.41 -3.73 -0.70
N ARG A 14 -3.12 -3.83 -1.10
CA ARG A 14 -2.04 -4.38 -0.26
C ARG A 14 -1.77 -3.54 0.98
N LEU A 15 -1.97 -2.22 0.90
CA LEU A 15 -1.71 -1.30 2.01
C LEU A 15 -2.79 -1.40 3.08
N ASP A 16 -4.01 -1.74 2.69
CA ASP A 16 -5.14 -1.86 3.61
C ASP A 16 -5.33 -3.30 4.13
N ARG A 17 -4.97 -4.31 3.32
CA ARG A 17 -5.20 -5.72 3.65
C ARG A 17 -4.18 -6.67 3.01
N PRO A 18 -3.94 -7.84 3.60
CA PRO A 18 -3.10 -8.86 2.97
C PRO A 18 -3.70 -9.33 1.64
N LEU A 19 -2.86 -9.44 0.62
CA LEU A 19 -3.25 -10.00 -0.67
C LEU A 19 -3.09 -11.52 -0.69
N PRO A 20 -4.00 -12.26 -1.34
CA PRO A 20 -3.79 -13.66 -1.69
C PRO A 20 -2.48 -13.85 -2.47
N LEU A 21 -1.75 -14.94 -2.20
CA LEU A 21 -0.42 -15.21 -2.78
C LEU A 21 -0.40 -15.08 -4.31
N GLY A 22 -1.40 -15.62 -5.02
CA GLY A 22 -1.47 -15.52 -6.49
C GLY A 22 -1.60 -14.09 -7.01
N LYS A 23 -2.33 -13.22 -6.31
CA LYS A 23 -2.45 -11.79 -6.65
C LYS A 23 -1.16 -11.06 -6.34
N LYS A 24 -0.50 -11.38 -5.23
CA LYS A 24 0.80 -10.83 -4.85
C LYS A 24 1.85 -11.14 -5.92
N MET A 25 1.96 -12.40 -6.36
CA MET A 25 2.92 -12.80 -7.41
C MET A 25 2.63 -12.12 -8.75
N SER A 26 1.35 -12.05 -9.15
CA SER A 26 0.95 -11.37 -10.39
C SER A 26 1.30 -9.88 -10.38
N LEU A 27 1.12 -9.22 -9.23
CA LEU A 27 1.50 -7.82 -9.04
C LEU A 27 3.01 -7.65 -9.09
N THR A 28 3.78 -8.45 -8.34
CA THR A 28 5.25 -8.42 -8.35
C THR A 28 5.82 -8.56 -9.77
N PHE A 29 5.32 -9.52 -10.54
CA PHE A 29 5.73 -9.69 -11.94
C PHE A 29 5.42 -8.45 -12.78
N HIS A 30 4.25 -7.83 -12.59
CA HIS A 30 3.89 -6.61 -13.32
C HIS A 30 4.79 -5.42 -12.98
N LEU A 31 5.16 -5.25 -11.71
CA LEU A 31 6.05 -4.18 -11.26
C LEU A 31 7.47 -4.33 -11.85
N MET A 32 7.96 -5.57 -12.01
CA MET A 32 9.26 -5.83 -12.63
C MET A 32 9.31 -5.40 -14.11
N MET A 33 8.20 -5.54 -14.84
CA MET A 33 8.13 -5.22 -16.28
C MET A 33 7.64 -3.81 -16.59
N CYS A 34 6.87 -3.17 -15.70
CA CYS A 34 6.28 -1.86 -15.92
C CYS A 34 6.87 -0.80 -14.99
N LYS A 35 7.80 0.02 -15.52
CA LYS A 35 8.49 1.08 -14.78
C LYS A 35 7.53 2.11 -14.17
N SER A 36 6.45 2.45 -14.86
CA SER A 36 5.46 3.42 -14.36
C SER A 36 4.71 2.88 -13.14
N CYS A 37 4.28 1.63 -13.20
CA CYS A 37 3.63 0.95 -12.08
C CYS A 37 4.59 0.76 -10.90
N HIS A 38 5.87 0.43 -11.14
CA HIS A 38 6.89 0.37 -10.09
C HIS A 38 7.09 1.71 -9.37
N ARG A 39 7.10 2.83 -10.10
CA ARG A 39 7.19 4.18 -9.50
C ARG A 39 5.93 4.53 -8.71
N CYS A 40 4.75 4.23 -9.26
CA CYS A 40 3.49 4.46 -8.58
C CYS A 40 3.41 3.67 -7.27
N ASP A 41 3.85 2.42 -7.27
CA ASP A 41 3.88 1.57 -6.07
C ASP A 41 4.73 2.18 -4.96
N LYS A 42 5.94 2.65 -5.30
CA LYS A 42 6.81 3.34 -4.35
C LYS A 42 6.20 4.63 -3.79
N GLN A 43 5.46 5.38 -4.62
CA GLN A 43 4.79 6.61 -4.17
C GLN A 43 3.65 6.29 -3.19
N LEU A 44 2.86 5.26 -3.48
CA LEU A 44 1.79 4.78 -2.60
C LEU A 44 2.36 4.32 -1.25
N GLU A 45 3.44 3.54 -1.26
CA GLU A 45 4.13 3.12 -0.03
C GLU A 45 4.65 4.31 0.78
N LEU A 46 5.24 5.31 0.13
CA LEU A 46 5.75 6.52 0.79
C LEU A 46 4.62 7.30 1.49
N ILE A 47 3.50 7.53 0.79
CA ILE A 47 2.34 8.24 1.36
C ILE A 47 1.76 7.46 2.54
N HIS A 48 1.65 6.13 2.41
CA HIS A 48 1.12 5.28 3.47
C HIS A 48 2.00 5.31 4.72
N GLN A 49 3.32 5.19 4.57
CA GLN A 49 4.27 5.29 5.69
C GLN A 49 4.22 6.66 6.37
N ALA A 50 4.14 7.74 5.60
CA ALA A 50 4.00 9.09 6.15
C ALA A 50 2.70 9.24 6.95
N GLY A 51 1.59 8.68 6.44
CA GLY A 51 0.31 8.65 7.13
C GLY A 51 0.35 7.87 8.44
N GLN A 52 0.96 6.69 8.44
CA GLN A 52 1.15 5.88 9.65
C GLN A 52 2.01 6.61 10.69
N GLY A 53 3.12 7.23 10.27
CA GLY A 53 3.97 8.02 11.17
C GLY A 53 3.25 9.23 11.76
N TRP A 54 2.42 9.92 10.98
CA TRP A 54 1.59 11.02 11.46
C TRP A 54 0.53 10.54 12.46
N HIS A 55 -0.14 9.43 12.15
CA HIS A 55 -1.15 8.83 13.01
C HIS A 55 -0.55 8.38 14.36
N GLN A 56 0.60 7.70 14.31
CA GLN A 56 1.33 7.24 15.49
C GLN A 56 1.73 8.41 16.40
N LYS A 57 2.27 9.49 15.83
CA LYS A 57 2.62 10.70 16.60
C LYS A 57 1.42 11.29 17.34
N ARG A 58 0.25 11.31 16.72
CA ARG A 58 -0.97 11.84 17.33
C ARG A 58 -1.52 10.96 18.44
N ILE A 59 -1.32 9.64 18.35
CA ILE A 59 -1.60 8.73 19.47
C ILE A 59 -0.66 9.04 20.64
N GLU A 60 0.64 9.21 20.38
CA GLU A 60 1.62 9.54 21.42
C GLU A 60 1.37 10.89 22.10
N GLU A 61 0.88 11.88 21.35
CA GLU A 61 0.47 13.20 21.86
C GLU A 61 -0.91 13.17 22.55
N GLY A 62 -1.60 12.02 22.57
CA GLY A 62 -2.93 11.87 23.17
C GLY A 62 -4.05 12.59 22.41
N LEU A 63 -3.84 12.90 21.13
CA LEU A 63 -4.78 13.62 20.26
C LEU A 63 -5.69 12.69 19.45
N ILE A 64 -5.35 11.39 19.37
CA ILE A 64 -6.12 10.35 18.69
C ILE A 64 -6.05 9.09 19.57
N GLU A 65 -7.20 8.48 19.85
CA GLU A 65 -7.26 7.15 20.46
C GLU A 65 -6.89 6.08 19.41
N PRO A 66 -6.04 5.10 19.74
CA PRO A 66 -5.68 4.03 18.81
C PRO A 66 -6.92 3.21 18.44
N ASP A 67 -7.09 2.92 17.15
CA ASP A 67 -8.22 2.13 16.66
C ASP A 67 -8.14 0.71 17.24
N SER A 68 -9.13 0.33 18.06
CA SER A 68 -9.15 -0.94 18.79
C SER A 68 -9.44 -2.17 17.92
N ASN A 69 -9.67 -1.98 16.61
CA ASN A 69 -10.11 -3.01 15.68
C ASN A 69 -9.21 -3.19 14.43
N ALA A 70 -8.01 -2.62 14.42
CA ALA A 70 -7.06 -2.75 13.30
C ALA A 70 -6.27 -4.07 13.31
#